data_AF-A0A1F3NY58-F1
#
_entry.id   AF-A0A1F3NY58-F1
#
_cell.length_a   1.000
_cell.length_b   1.000
_cell.length_c   1.000
_cell.angle_alpha   90.00
_cell.angle_beta   90.00
_cell.angle_gamma   90.00
#
_symmetry.space_group_name_H-M   'P 1'
#
loop_
_entity.id
_entity.type
_entity.pdbx_description
1 polymer ?
#
loop_
_entity_poly.entity_id
_entity_poly.type
_entity_poly.pdbx_seq_one_letter_code
_entity_poly.pdbx_strand_id
1 'polypeptide(L)'
;MEMEEIFRIGYKIFNDFQCSIIAIITIVITYPILKKKLLENHISNALNDIQIANKKLIVKSTELIDEYVPLTYTNKWVEIKELVYIAKVITDLQKLSLEANKDSNTILIFLKITLRNTIKHYDSSKHGMISTREIFGIIINVLEQVIYFSTQVVQIPKSSKTSKNNLINKKISKFVTHSEFEKYKYFKQGFIDDPKSAHLLLFYSYLNSSSTKLITRSAFQIFEDTSPLQCMAYVREFYAPMHLEKKENHPLFSDRLLLQFMGFKISTSLSTVTNTSTRVIELNYTNPSDFFGFTDSLTMKTLIDGFKDILIEDSGFDLSQMNKFSKHEKQIISIEFNYEYCQKLFGKNKKNMKKLMKKTVPNN
;
A
#
# COMPACT_ATOMS: atom_id res chain seq x y z
N MET A 1 47.36 -58.11 -48.56
CA MET A 1 46.21 -57.70 -49.39
C MET A 1 44.94 -57.59 -48.53
N GLU A 2 44.54 -58.62 -47.76
CA GLU A 2 43.35 -58.54 -46.88
C GLU A 2 43.46 -57.50 -45.74
N MET A 3 44.64 -57.32 -45.14
CA MET A 3 44.87 -56.34 -44.06
C MET A 3 44.73 -54.88 -44.50
N GLU A 4 45.11 -54.55 -45.73
CA GLU A 4 44.95 -53.20 -46.30
C GLU A 4 43.47 -52.89 -46.56
N GLU A 5 42.70 -53.89 -46.97
CA GLU A 5 41.28 -53.73 -47.28
C GLU A 5 40.44 -53.51 -46.01
N ILE A 6 40.76 -54.25 -44.94
CA ILE A 6 40.16 -54.04 -43.60
C ILE A 6 40.48 -52.64 -43.07
N PHE A 7 41.73 -52.17 -43.21
CA PHE A 7 42.12 -50.82 -42.80
C PHE A 7 41.38 -49.74 -43.59
N ARG A 8 41.21 -49.95 -44.90
CA ARG A 8 40.52 -49.01 -45.79
C ARG A 8 39.03 -48.93 -45.50
N ILE A 9 38.39 -50.07 -45.19
CA ILE A 9 36.99 -50.13 -44.77
C ILE A 9 36.81 -49.46 -43.40
N GLY A 10 37.70 -49.76 -42.43
CA GLY A 10 37.68 -49.14 -41.11
C GLY A 10 37.87 -47.62 -41.16
N TYR A 11 38.81 -47.15 -41.99
CA TYR A 11 39.04 -45.72 -42.20
C TYR A 11 37.83 -45.03 -42.83
N LYS A 12 37.18 -45.68 -43.82
CA LYS A 12 35.98 -45.13 -44.48
C LYS A 12 34.79 -45.02 -43.51
N ILE A 13 34.56 -46.05 -42.69
CA ILE A 13 33.51 -46.04 -41.65
C ILE A 13 33.79 -44.96 -40.60
N PHE A 14 35.05 -44.79 -40.18
CA PHE A 14 35.43 -43.75 -39.21
C PHE A 14 35.22 -42.33 -39.76
N ASN A 15 35.56 -42.13 -41.04
CA ASN A 15 35.36 -40.85 -41.73
C ASN A 15 33.86 -40.55 -41.96
N ASP A 16 33.05 -41.57 -42.23
CA ASP A 16 31.59 -41.44 -42.37
C ASP A 16 30.91 -41.09 -41.03
N PHE A 17 31.40 -41.64 -39.91
CA PHE A 17 30.89 -41.32 -38.56
C PHE A 17 31.40 -39.98 -38.00
N GLN A 18 32.54 -39.47 -38.47
CA GLN A 18 33.09 -38.17 -38.02
C GLN A 18 32.11 -37.03 -38.25
N CYS A 19 31.45 -36.99 -39.42
CA CYS A 19 30.44 -35.96 -39.72
C CYS A 19 29.26 -36.00 -38.73
N SER A 20 28.77 -37.19 -38.40
CA SER A 20 27.67 -37.37 -37.44
C SER A 20 28.08 -36.99 -36.01
N ILE A 21 29.31 -37.33 -35.59
CA ILE A 21 29.84 -36.96 -34.27
C ILE A 21 30.04 -35.44 -34.18
N ILE A 22 30.61 -34.80 -35.20
CA ILE A 22 30.77 -33.35 -35.27
C ILE A 22 29.41 -32.65 -35.25
N ALA A 23 28.40 -33.17 -35.95
CA ALA A 23 27.05 -32.63 -35.93
C ALA A 23 26.42 -32.72 -34.53
N ILE A 24 26.56 -33.85 -33.84
CA ILE A 24 26.06 -34.02 -32.46
C ILE A 24 26.77 -33.06 -31.50
N ILE A 25 28.10 -32.97 -31.55
CA ILE A 25 28.87 -32.02 -30.73
C ILE A 25 28.44 -30.58 -31.01
N THR A 26 28.23 -30.24 -32.28
CA THR A 26 27.75 -28.91 -32.69
C THR A 26 26.37 -28.61 -32.12
N ILE A 27 25.43 -29.57 -32.13
CA ILE A 27 24.10 -29.41 -31.54
C ILE A 27 24.20 -29.25 -30.02
N VAL A 28 24.98 -30.09 -29.35
CA VAL A 28 25.18 -30.07 -27.89
C VAL A 28 25.79 -28.76 -27.42
N ILE A 29 26.69 -28.16 -28.20
CA ILE A 29 27.31 -26.85 -27.90
C ILE A 29 26.41 -25.68 -28.30
N THR A 30 25.77 -25.74 -29.47
CA THR A 30 24.99 -24.63 -30.03
C THR A 30 23.67 -24.44 -29.30
N TYR A 31 22.99 -25.52 -28.90
CA TYR A 31 21.72 -25.46 -28.19
C TYR A 31 21.76 -24.60 -26.91
N PRO A 32 22.70 -24.81 -25.95
CA PRO A 32 22.79 -23.98 -24.75
C PRO A 32 23.16 -22.53 -25.05
N ILE A 33 24.00 -22.27 -26.07
CA ILE A 33 24.37 -20.92 -26.51
C ILE A 33 23.15 -20.19 -27.08
N LEU A 34 22.38 -20.86 -27.96
CA LEU A 34 21.18 -20.31 -28.57
C LEU A 34 20.11 -20.03 -27.49
N LYS A 35 19.89 -20.97 -26.58
CA LYS A 35 18.97 -20.81 -25.45
C LYS A 35 19.37 -19.63 -24.57
N LYS A 36 20.67 -19.50 -24.24
CA LYS A 36 21.19 -18.37 -23.46
C LYS A 36 20.95 -17.04 -24.18
N LYS A 37 21.24 -16.96 -25.47
CA LYS A 37 21.07 -15.74 -26.28
C LYS A 37 19.59 -15.36 -26.45
N LEU A 38 18.70 -16.33 -26.63
CA LEU A 38 17.25 -16.09 -26.66
C LEU A 38 16.74 -15.56 -25.32
N LEU A 39 17.22 -16.11 -24.21
CA LEU A 39 16.86 -15.67 -22.87
C LEU A 39 17.39 -14.27 -22.56
N GLU A 40 18.63 -13.96 -22.96
CA GLU A 40 19.22 -12.62 -22.86
C GLU A 40 18.44 -11.60 -23.70
N ASN A 41 18.09 -11.93 -24.95
CA ASN A 41 17.29 -11.08 -25.82
C ASN A 41 15.88 -10.84 -25.25
N HIS A 42 15.22 -11.89 -24.76
CA HIS A 42 13.91 -11.78 -24.14
C HIS A 42 13.95 -10.86 -22.90
N ILE A 43 14.95 -11.04 -22.03
CA ILE A 43 15.14 -10.16 -20.87
C ILE A 43 15.42 -8.73 -21.31
N SER A 44 16.30 -8.53 -22.30
CA SER A 44 16.65 -7.19 -22.80
C SER A 44 15.44 -6.46 -23.37
N ASN A 45 14.60 -7.15 -24.14
CA ASN A 45 13.38 -6.57 -24.69
C ASN A 45 12.40 -6.18 -23.58
N ALA A 46 12.11 -7.08 -22.64
CA ALA A 46 11.22 -6.79 -21.51
C ALA A 46 11.73 -5.61 -20.65
N LEU A 47 13.05 -5.51 -20.44
CA LEU A 47 13.65 -4.37 -19.74
C LEU A 47 13.45 -3.05 -20.50
N ASN A 48 13.63 -3.08 -21.81
CA ASN A 48 13.42 -1.90 -22.66
C ASN A 48 11.95 -1.46 -22.66
N ASP A 49 11.01 -2.40 -22.76
CA ASP A 49 9.58 -2.12 -22.71
C ASP A 49 9.18 -1.46 -21.37
N ILE A 50 9.66 -2.01 -20.26
CA ILE A 50 9.44 -1.45 -18.92
C ILE A 50 10.05 -0.04 -18.81
N GLN A 51 11.25 0.19 -19.36
CA GLN A 51 11.87 1.52 -19.34
C GLN A 51 11.07 2.54 -20.16
N ILE A 52 10.60 2.15 -21.34
CA ILE A 52 9.75 2.99 -22.18
C ILE A 52 8.45 3.31 -21.44
N ALA A 53 7.81 2.32 -20.82
CA ALA A 53 6.60 2.50 -20.03
C ALA A 53 6.82 3.43 -18.82
N ASN A 54 7.90 3.22 -18.04
CA ASN A 54 8.26 4.08 -16.92
C ASN A 54 8.53 5.52 -17.37
N LYS A 55 9.22 5.73 -18.50
CA LYS A 55 9.51 7.07 -19.02
C LYS A 55 8.23 7.79 -19.43
N LYS A 56 7.29 7.09 -20.09
CA LYS A 56 5.95 7.61 -20.38
C LYS A 56 5.19 7.95 -19.10
N LEU A 57 5.26 7.08 -18.09
CA LEU A 57 4.58 7.25 -16.82
C LEU A 57 5.13 8.46 -16.04
N ILE A 58 6.45 8.68 -16.05
CA ILE A 58 7.09 9.86 -15.46
C ILE A 58 6.56 11.13 -16.14
N VAL A 59 6.64 11.20 -17.47
CA VAL A 59 6.18 12.38 -18.23
C VAL A 59 4.73 12.69 -17.93
N LYS A 60 3.85 11.68 -18.01
CA LYS A 60 2.41 11.86 -17.74
C LYS A 60 2.12 12.25 -16.30
N SER A 61 2.86 11.69 -15.33
CA SER A 61 2.71 12.04 -13.92
C SER A 61 3.16 13.49 -13.65
N THR A 62 4.26 13.93 -14.26
CA THR A 62 4.73 15.31 -14.16
C THR A 62 3.74 16.29 -14.76
N GLU A 63 3.20 16.01 -15.96
CA GLU A 63 2.15 16.84 -16.57
C GLU A 63 0.92 17.01 -15.65
N LEU A 64 0.48 15.92 -15.00
CA LEU A 64 -0.65 15.96 -14.07
C LEU A 64 -0.32 16.71 -12.78
N ILE A 65 0.92 16.60 -12.27
CA ILE A 65 1.35 17.39 -11.12
C ILE A 65 1.31 18.88 -11.48
N ASP A 66 1.86 19.28 -12.63
CA ASP A 66 1.86 20.67 -13.07
C ASP A 66 0.43 21.22 -13.25
N GLU A 67 -0.50 20.37 -13.71
CA GLU A 67 -1.93 20.70 -13.81
C GLU A 67 -2.60 20.87 -12.44
N TYR A 68 -2.30 20.00 -11.47
CA TYR A 68 -3.02 19.93 -10.19
C TYR A 68 -2.43 20.79 -9.08
N VAL A 69 -1.13 21.10 -9.12
CA VAL A 69 -0.47 21.96 -8.11
C VAL A 69 -1.21 23.30 -7.95
N PRO A 70 -1.55 24.06 -9.02
CA PRO A 70 -2.29 25.30 -8.89
C PRO A 70 -3.64 25.15 -8.18
N LEU A 71 -4.32 24.01 -8.39
CA LEU A 71 -5.64 23.75 -7.81
C LEU A 71 -5.58 23.58 -6.29
N THR A 72 -4.43 23.19 -5.73
CA THR A 72 -4.24 23.04 -4.28
C THR A 72 -4.35 24.36 -3.51
N TYR A 73 -4.12 25.51 -4.16
CA TYR A 73 -4.18 26.83 -3.53
C TYR A 73 -5.60 27.39 -3.43
N THR A 74 -6.56 26.82 -4.16
CA THR A 74 -7.92 27.37 -4.24
C THR A 74 -8.81 27.01 -3.04
N ASN A 75 -8.50 25.91 -2.35
CA ASN A 75 -9.27 25.33 -1.23
C ASN A 75 -10.79 25.33 -1.44
N LYS A 76 -11.24 25.14 -2.69
CA LYS A 76 -12.66 25.05 -3.06
C LYS A 76 -13.21 23.68 -2.71
N TRP A 77 -14.53 23.57 -2.58
CA TRP A 77 -15.18 22.27 -2.46
C TRP A 77 -15.24 21.56 -3.80
N VAL A 78 -14.91 20.27 -3.79
CA VAL A 78 -14.86 19.45 -5.00
C VAL A 78 -16.23 18.87 -5.26
N GLU A 79 -16.75 19.03 -6.48
CA GLU A 79 -18.00 18.42 -6.90
C GLU A 79 -17.82 16.95 -7.29
N ILE A 80 -18.89 16.16 -7.19
CA ILE A 80 -18.85 14.74 -7.60
C ILE A 80 -18.41 14.55 -9.05
N LYS A 81 -18.78 15.48 -9.95
CA LYS A 81 -18.37 15.44 -11.37
C LYS A 81 -16.86 15.58 -11.53
N GLU A 82 -16.23 16.43 -10.72
CA GLU A 82 -14.77 16.59 -10.70
C GLU A 82 -14.10 15.33 -10.16
N LEU A 83 -14.63 14.72 -9.08
CA LEU A 83 -14.12 13.43 -8.58
C LEU A 83 -14.20 12.32 -9.63
N VAL A 84 -15.31 12.23 -10.38
CA VAL A 84 -15.49 11.25 -11.47
C VAL A 84 -14.48 11.49 -12.59
N TYR A 85 -14.25 12.75 -12.97
CA TYR A 85 -13.23 13.11 -13.95
C TYR A 85 -11.83 12.69 -13.48
N ILE A 86 -11.46 13.04 -12.25
CA ILE A 86 -10.17 12.67 -11.66
C ILE A 86 -10.00 11.15 -11.62
N ALA A 87 -11.02 10.40 -11.20
CA ALA A 87 -10.95 8.94 -11.15
C ALA A 87 -10.76 8.31 -12.55
N LYS A 88 -11.30 8.94 -13.60
CA LYS A 88 -11.04 8.56 -14.99
C LYS A 88 -9.59 8.83 -15.39
N VAL A 89 -9.06 10.02 -15.11
CA VAL A 89 -7.66 10.38 -15.39
C VAL A 89 -6.70 9.40 -14.71
N ILE A 90 -6.91 9.11 -13.43
CA ILE A 90 -6.10 8.14 -12.67
C ILE A 90 -6.27 6.72 -13.21
N THR A 91 -7.47 6.34 -13.66
CA THR A 91 -7.69 5.03 -14.30
C THR A 91 -6.90 4.89 -15.59
N ASP A 92 -6.84 5.94 -16.40
CA ASP A 92 -6.09 5.93 -17.66
C ASP A 92 -4.58 5.96 -17.41
N LEU A 93 -4.11 6.69 -16.40
CA LEU A 93 -2.72 6.62 -15.94
C LEU A 93 -2.36 5.22 -15.43
N GLN A 94 -3.25 4.58 -14.67
CA GLN A 94 -3.05 3.21 -14.17
C GLN A 94 -2.93 2.19 -15.31
N LYS A 95 -3.69 2.34 -16.41
CA LYS A 95 -3.54 1.49 -17.60
C LYS A 95 -2.14 1.60 -18.21
N LEU A 96 -1.58 2.81 -18.28
CA LEU A 96 -0.20 3.02 -18.74
C LEU A 96 0.82 2.32 -17.83
N SER A 97 0.53 2.20 -16.53
CA SER A 97 1.41 1.56 -15.57
C SER A 97 1.41 0.03 -15.61
N LEU A 98 0.50 -0.62 -16.35
CA LEU A 98 0.45 -2.10 -16.43
C LEU A 98 1.74 -2.71 -16.96
N GLU A 99 2.37 -2.03 -17.93
CA GLU A 99 3.65 -2.43 -18.52
C GLU A 99 4.86 -1.85 -17.77
N ALA A 100 4.61 -0.94 -16.84
CA ALA A 100 5.64 -0.30 -16.02
C ALA A 100 6.07 -1.20 -14.85
N ASN A 101 6.90 -0.66 -13.96
CA ASN A 101 7.31 -1.40 -12.77
C ASN A 101 6.11 -1.67 -11.83
N LYS A 102 6.14 -2.83 -11.15
CA LYS A 102 5.10 -3.29 -10.20
C LYS A 102 4.79 -2.29 -9.09
N ASP A 103 5.79 -1.58 -8.59
CA ASP A 103 5.66 -0.67 -7.44
C ASP A 103 4.81 0.56 -7.83
N SER A 104 5.10 1.19 -8.97
CA SER A 104 4.31 2.29 -9.55
C SER A 104 2.85 1.87 -9.82
N ASN A 105 2.63 0.72 -10.46
CA ASN A 105 1.29 0.22 -10.73
C ASN A 105 0.50 -0.04 -9.44
N THR A 106 1.17 -0.56 -8.40
CA THR A 106 0.54 -0.84 -7.11
C THR A 106 -0.03 0.41 -6.45
N ILE A 107 0.75 1.48 -6.35
CA ILE A 107 0.27 2.74 -5.75
C ILE A 107 -0.85 3.37 -6.57
N LEU A 108 -0.79 3.30 -7.91
CA LEU A 108 -1.86 3.80 -8.77
C LEU A 108 -3.15 2.99 -8.62
N ILE A 109 -3.06 1.67 -8.44
CA ILE A 109 -4.21 0.82 -8.12
C ILE A 109 -4.84 1.25 -6.79
N PHE A 110 -4.05 1.48 -5.74
CA PHE A 110 -4.57 1.94 -4.45
C PHE A 110 -5.29 3.28 -4.56
N LEU A 111 -4.72 4.26 -5.27
CA LEU A 111 -5.37 5.55 -5.51
C LEU A 111 -6.67 5.39 -6.30
N LYS A 112 -6.65 4.58 -7.37
CA LYS A 112 -7.82 4.30 -8.20
C LYS A 112 -8.97 3.69 -7.39
N ILE A 113 -8.69 2.68 -6.56
CA ILE A 113 -9.72 2.05 -5.71
C ILE A 113 -10.24 3.05 -4.68
N THR A 114 -9.34 3.80 -4.03
CA THR A 114 -9.70 4.84 -3.05
C THR A 114 -10.65 5.88 -3.66
N LEU A 115 -10.36 6.39 -4.87
CA LEU A 115 -11.22 7.36 -5.56
C LEU A 115 -12.59 6.77 -5.91
N ARG A 116 -12.63 5.51 -6.38
CA ARG A 116 -13.90 4.83 -6.68
C ARG A 116 -14.77 4.66 -5.43
N ASN A 117 -14.17 4.24 -4.32
CA ASN A 117 -14.86 4.11 -3.04
C ASN A 117 -15.31 5.48 -2.51
N THR A 118 -14.49 6.51 -2.69
CA THR A 118 -14.85 7.90 -2.32
C THR A 118 -16.08 8.35 -3.09
N ILE A 119 -16.14 8.11 -4.41
CA ILE A 119 -17.30 8.43 -5.25
C ILE A 119 -18.55 7.66 -4.80
N LYS A 120 -18.41 6.35 -4.52
CA LYS A 120 -19.52 5.50 -4.04
C LYS A 120 -20.18 6.06 -2.78
N HIS A 121 -19.38 6.64 -1.88
CA HIS A 121 -19.83 7.14 -0.58
C HIS A 121 -19.98 8.66 -0.52
N TYR A 122 -19.79 9.37 -1.65
CA TYR A 122 -19.93 10.81 -1.73
C TYR A 122 -21.40 11.23 -1.57
N ASP A 123 -21.67 12.14 -0.63
CA ASP A 123 -23.02 12.64 -0.35
C ASP A 123 -23.14 14.10 -0.78
N SER A 124 -23.73 14.34 -1.97
CA SER A 124 -23.93 15.68 -2.51
C SER A 124 -24.82 16.59 -1.64
N SER A 125 -25.60 16.02 -0.73
CA SER A 125 -26.43 16.81 0.21
C SER A 125 -25.62 17.42 1.34
N LYS A 126 -24.42 16.89 1.61
CA LYS A 126 -23.49 17.39 2.61
C LYS A 126 -22.46 18.27 1.92
N HIS A 127 -22.71 19.58 1.88
CA HIS A 127 -21.72 20.50 1.35
C HIS A 127 -20.38 20.40 2.11
N GLY A 128 -19.28 20.39 1.36
CA GLY A 128 -17.93 20.52 1.90
C GLY A 128 -17.30 19.26 2.48
N MET A 129 -17.51 18.10 1.84
CA MET A 129 -16.89 16.85 2.29
C MET A 129 -15.40 16.74 1.94
N ILE A 130 -14.95 17.35 0.85
CA ILE A 130 -13.57 17.26 0.33
C ILE A 130 -13.18 18.58 -0.33
N SER A 131 -12.04 19.16 0.08
CA SER A 131 -11.50 20.36 -0.57
C SER A 131 -10.51 20.01 -1.69
N THR A 132 -10.32 20.95 -2.63
CA THR A 132 -9.35 20.83 -3.72
C THR A 132 -7.94 20.64 -3.17
N ARG A 133 -7.58 21.34 -2.08
CA ARG A 133 -6.28 21.19 -1.41
C ARG A 133 -6.05 19.76 -0.94
N GLU A 134 -7.06 19.13 -0.36
CA GLU A 134 -6.96 17.78 0.19
C GLU A 134 -6.83 16.75 -0.94
N ILE A 135 -7.74 16.76 -1.91
CA ILE A 135 -7.75 15.73 -2.96
C ILE A 135 -6.53 15.83 -3.87
N PHE A 136 -6.18 17.04 -4.32
CA PHE A 136 -5.04 17.21 -5.22
C PHE A 136 -3.72 17.05 -4.48
N GLY A 137 -3.64 17.43 -3.19
CA GLY A 137 -2.46 17.17 -2.36
C GLY A 137 -2.17 15.67 -2.24
N ILE A 138 -3.19 14.83 -2.06
CA ILE A 138 -3.05 13.37 -2.03
C ILE A 138 -2.58 12.84 -3.39
N ILE A 139 -3.22 13.29 -4.48
CA ILE A 139 -2.89 12.84 -5.82
C ILE A 139 -1.45 13.19 -6.16
N ILE A 140 -1.01 14.41 -5.89
CA ILE A 140 0.37 14.87 -6.13
C ILE A 140 1.37 14.00 -5.37
N ASN A 141 1.16 13.76 -4.06
CA ASN A 141 2.04 12.89 -3.26
C ASN A 141 2.14 11.47 -3.84
N VAL A 142 1.04 10.94 -4.37
CA VAL A 142 1.02 9.64 -5.06
C VAL A 142 1.78 9.69 -6.38
N LEU A 143 1.57 10.72 -7.21
CA LEU A 143 2.27 10.88 -8.48
C LEU A 143 3.78 11.06 -8.29
N GLU A 144 4.21 11.78 -7.26
CA GLU A 144 5.62 11.89 -6.87
C GLU A 144 6.23 10.52 -6.50
N GLN A 145 5.48 9.67 -5.78
CA GLN A 145 5.93 8.30 -5.52
C GLN A 145 6.01 7.47 -6.79
N VAL A 146 5.04 7.60 -7.70
CA VAL A 146 5.09 6.93 -9.00
C VAL A 146 6.34 7.35 -9.78
N ILE A 147 6.68 8.63 -9.79
CA ILE A 147 7.93 9.13 -10.40
C ILE A 147 9.14 8.54 -9.68
N TYR A 148 9.16 8.53 -8.35
CA TYR A 148 10.25 7.94 -7.56
C TYR A 148 10.48 6.47 -7.93
N PHE A 149 9.44 5.63 -7.93
CA PHE A 149 9.56 4.21 -8.29
C PHE A 149 9.99 4.02 -9.75
N SER A 150 9.45 4.83 -10.65
CA SER A 150 9.76 4.77 -12.09
C SER A 150 11.21 5.18 -12.39
N THR A 151 11.81 6.05 -11.57
CA THR A 151 13.22 6.50 -11.70
C THR A 151 14.23 5.55 -11.07
N GLN A 152 13.80 4.63 -10.19
CA GLN A 152 14.70 3.59 -9.63
C GLN A 152 15.14 2.56 -10.69
N VAL A 153 14.56 2.61 -11.89
CA VAL A 153 14.92 1.75 -13.01
C VAL A 153 16.18 2.28 -13.69
N VAL A 154 17.31 1.62 -13.46
CA VAL A 154 18.58 1.99 -14.10
C VAL A 154 18.89 1.03 -15.25
N GLN A 155 19.51 1.59 -16.29
CA GLN A 155 20.03 0.86 -17.46
C GLN A 155 20.88 -0.35 -17.03
N ILE A 156 20.80 -1.40 -17.86
CA ILE A 156 21.57 -2.66 -17.78
C ILE A 156 22.93 -2.36 -17.16
N PRO A 157 23.19 -2.81 -15.91
CA PRO A 157 24.35 -2.33 -15.20
C PRO A 157 25.61 -2.88 -15.88
N LYS A 158 26.65 -2.04 -15.97
CA LYS A 158 28.01 -2.49 -16.32
C LYS A 158 28.56 -3.56 -15.35
N SER A 159 27.86 -3.82 -14.23
CA SER A 159 28.18 -4.86 -13.25
C SER A 159 26.94 -5.65 -12.83
N SER A 160 27.06 -6.95 -12.62
CA SER A 160 25.97 -7.83 -12.17
C SER A 160 25.53 -7.66 -10.70
N LYS A 161 26.10 -6.69 -9.96
CA LYS A 161 25.83 -6.52 -8.53
C LYS A 161 24.55 -5.72 -8.27
N THR A 162 23.58 -6.37 -7.63
CA THR A 162 22.37 -5.74 -7.11
C THR A 162 22.67 -4.95 -5.84
N SER A 163 22.09 -3.75 -5.72
CA SER A 163 21.98 -3.04 -4.44
C SER A 163 20.53 -3.10 -3.97
N LYS A 164 20.31 -3.65 -2.78
CA LYS A 164 19.04 -3.61 -2.08
C LYS A 164 18.92 -2.31 -1.29
N ASN A 165 17.80 -1.62 -1.43
CA ASN A 165 17.49 -0.45 -0.61
C ASN A 165 16.18 -0.68 0.13
N ASN A 166 16.10 -0.14 1.35
CA ASN A 166 14.89 -0.21 2.15
C ASN A 166 13.94 0.91 1.74
N LEU A 167 12.68 0.58 1.47
CA LEU A 167 11.60 1.54 1.21
C LEU A 167 11.15 2.25 2.49
N ILE A 168 11.29 1.57 3.63
CA ILE A 168 10.78 2.06 4.90
C ILE A 168 11.82 1.98 6.01
N ASN A 169 11.52 2.64 7.13
CA ASN A 169 12.38 2.69 8.30
C ASN A 169 12.73 1.28 8.80
N LYS A 170 14.03 1.03 9.06
CA LYS A 170 14.56 -0.23 9.61
C LYS A 170 13.86 -0.70 10.89
N LYS A 171 13.28 0.21 11.69
CA LYS A 171 12.54 -0.13 12.92
C LYS A 171 11.32 -1.02 12.64
N ILE A 172 10.68 -0.83 11.49
CA ILE A 172 9.43 -1.52 11.10
C ILE A 172 9.55 -2.35 9.81
N SER A 173 10.68 -2.30 9.11
CA SER A 173 10.92 -3.08 7.88
C SER A 173 10.71 -4.59 8.04
N LYS A 174 10.91 -5.13 9.25
CA LYS A 174 10.69 -6.53 9.60
C LYS A 174 9.23 -6.90 9.88
N PHE A 175 8.33 -5.93 9.91
CA PHE A 175 6.90 -6.12 10.18
C PHE A 175 6.03 -5.89 8.94
N VAL A 176 6.66 -5.66 7.79
CA VAL A 176 5.97 -5.49 6.51
C VAL A 176 6.62 -6.38 5.46
N THR A 177 5.86 -6.75 4.44
CA THR A 177 6.40 -7.42 3.25
C THR A 177 6.86 -6.37 2.24
N HIS A 178 7.67 -6.79 1.27
CA HIS A 178 8.15 -5.91 0.20
C HIS A 178 8.82 -4.63 0.74
N SER A 179 9.54 -4.71 1.86
CA SER A 179 10.25 -3.58 2.48
C SER A 179 11.53 -3.18 1.76
N GLU A 180 12.02 -4.05 0.86
CA GLU A 180 13.20 -3.82 0.05
C GLU A 180 12.82 -3.78 -1.43
N PHE A 181 13.51 -2.92 -2.19
CA PHE A 181 13.49 -2.94 -3.64
C PHE A 181 14.91 -3.14 -4.20
N GLU A 182 15.00 -3.85 -5.31
CA GLU A 182 16.26 -4.12 -6.01
C GLU A 182 16.45 -3.08 -7.12
N LYS A 183 17.50 -2.25 -7.02
CA LYS A 183 17.78 -1.24 -8.06
C LYS A 183 18.25 -1.81 -9.40
N TYR A 184 18.77 -3.05 -9.40
CA TYR A 184 19.54 -3.60 -10.53
C TYR A 184 19.32 -5.10 -10.75
N LYS A 185 18.08 -5.59 -10.81
CA LYS A 185 17.74 -6.91 -11.39
C LYS A 185 16.24 -7.10 -11.51
N TYR A 186 15.85 -7.91 -12.50
CA TYR A 186 14.53 -8.52 -12.68
C TYR A 186 13.36 -7.65 -12.21
N PHE A 187 12.94 -6.73 -13.07
CA PHE A 187 11.70 -6.00 -12.86
C PHE A 187 10.54 -6.97 -12.97
N LYS A 188 9.74 -7.02 -11.90
CA LYS A 188 8.45 -7.70 -11.91
C LYS A 188 7.42 -6.68 -12.39
N GLN A 189 6.55 -7.11 -13.30
CA GLN A 189 5.30 -6.45 -13.61
C GLN A 189 4.19 -7.01 -12.70
N GLY A 190 3.04 -6.35 -12.69
CA GLY A 190 1.86 -6.79 -11.93
C GLY A 190 1.56 -5.90 -10.72
N PHE A 191 0.94 -6.49 -9.71
CA PHE A 191 0.39 -5.79 -8.54
C PHE A 191 0.84 -6.48 -7.23
N ILE A 192 1.11 -5.70 -6.19
CA ILE A 192 1.36 -6.23 -4.84
C ILE A 192 0.01 -6.32 -4.11
N ASP A 193 -0.60 -7.50 -4.18
CA ASP A 193 -1.83 -7.83 -3.45
C ASP A 193 -1.50 -8.32 -2.03
N ASP A 194 -1.00 -7.42 -1.19
CA ASP A 194 -0.65 -7.74 0.20
C ASP A 194 -0.98 -6.57 1.14
N PRO A 195 -1.91 -6.75 2.10
CA PRO A 195 -2.28 -5.73 3.09
C PRO A 195 -1.12 -5.32 4.01
N LYS A 196 -0.04 -6.09 4.04
CA LYS A 196 1.13 -5.83 4.89
C LYS A 196 2.32 -5.35 4.07
N SER A 197 2.10 -4.98 2.81
CA SER A 197 3.14 -4.41 1.98
C SER A 197 3.61 -3.05 2.50
N ALA A 198 4.90 -2.78 2.35
CA ALA A 198 5.46 -1.46 2.60
C ALA A 198 4.77 -0.36 1.75
N HIS A 199 4.28 -0.73 0.56
CA HIS A 199 3.54 0.14 -0.34
C HIS A 199 2.23 0.63 0.27
N LEU A 200 1.44 -0.26 0.87
CA LEU A 200 0.21 0.13 1.54
C LEU A 200 0.51 1.05 2.74
N LEU A 201 1.54 0.72 3.53
CA LEU A 201 1.97 1.58 4.62
C LEU A 201 2.35 3.00 4.16
N LEU A 202 3.14 3.10 3.10
CA LEU A 202 3.53 4.38 2.51
C LEU A 202 2.31 5.16 2.02
N PHE A 203 1.39 4.50 1.32
CA PHE A 203 0.14 5.09 0.84
C PHE A 203 -0.71 5.65 2.00
N TYR A 204 -0.90 4.88 3.07
CA TYR A 204 -1.62 5.32 4.27
C TYR A 204 -0.95 6.47 5.00
N SER A 205 0.39 6.51 5.01
CA SER A 205 1.13 7.53 5.72
C SER A 205 0.81 8.94 5.23
N TYR A 206 0.54 9.09 3.93
CA TYR A 206 0.10 10.35 3.34
C TYR A 206 -1.37 10.62 3.61
N LEU A 207 -2.25 9.65 3.31
CA LEU A 207 -3.68 9.81 3.51
C LEU A 207 -4.03 10.23 4.93
N ASN A 208 -3.43 9.55 5.92
CA ASN A 208 -3.74 9.80 7.31
C ASN A 208 -3.27 11.18 7.81
N SER A 209 -2.37 11.85 7.07
CA SER A 209 -1.86 13.18 7.42
C SER A 209 -2.66 14.33 6.81
N SER A 210 -3.29 14.10 5.64
CA SER A 210 -3.77 15.18 4.78
C SER A 210 -5.17 14.95 4.19
N SER A 211 -5.81 13.81 4.49
CA SER A 211 -7.09 13.45 3.89
C SER A 211 -8.27 13.59 4.84
N THR A 212 -9.45 13.68 4.23
CA THR A 212 -10.72 13.64 4.95
C THR A 212 -11.00 12.23 5.47
N LYS A 213 -11.89 12.14 6.45
CA LYS A 213 -12.31 10.86 7.02
C LYS A 213 -12.94 9.95 5.97
N LEU A 214 -13.66 10.52 5.00
CA LEU A 214 -14.24 9.81 3.85
C LEU A 214 -13.17 9.15 2.99
N ILE A 215 -12.14 9.91 2.59
CA ILE A 215 -11.04 9.38 1.77
C ILE A 215 -10.25 8.32 2.56
N THR A 216 -9.96 8.58 3.84
CA THR A 216 -9.28 7.60 4.71
C THR A 216 -10.08 6.30 4.80
N ARG A 217 -11.39 6.36 5.02
CA ARG A 217 -12.28 5.20 5.01
C ARG A 217 -12.27 4.49 3.65
N SER A 218 -12.29 5.25 2.57
CA SER A 218 -12.34 4.71 1.22
C SER A 218 -11.08 3.92 0.86
N ALA A 219 -9.93 4.33 1.40
CA ALA A 219 -8.69 3.58 1.35
C ALA A 219 -8.68 2.37 2.30
N PHE A 220 -9.34 2.48 3.47
CA PHE A 220 -9.57 1.36 4.40
C PHE A 220 -10.22 0.15 3.73
N GLN A 221 -11.22 0.39 2.90
CA GLN A 221 -11.94 -0.65 2.15
C GLN A 221 -11.12 -1.38 1.08
N ILE A 222 -9.86 -1.01 0.80
CA ILE A 222 -9.01 -1.77 -0.13
C ILE A 222 -8.75 -3.17 0.43
N PHE A 223 -8.44 -3.26 1.73
CA PHE A 223 -8.06 -4.51 2.40
C PHE A 223 -8.74 -4.73 3.75
N GLU A 224 -9.37 -3.70 4.34
CA GLU A 224 -9.98 -3.74 5.67
C GLU A 224 -9.01 -4.24 6.76
N ASP A 225 -7.72 -3.95 6.59
CA ASP A 225 -6.63 -4.41 7.44
C ASP A 225 -5.98 -3.23 8.19
N THR A 226 -5.74 -3.41 9.49
CA THR A 226 -5.20 -2.37 10.39
C THR A 226 -3.67 -2.38 10.49
N SER A 227 -2.97 -3.30 9.82
CA SER A 227 -1.51 -3.48 9.89
C SER A 227 -0.72 -2.22 9.54
N PRO A 228 -1.06 -1.44 8.49
CA PRO A 228 -0.42 -0.15 8.23
C PRO A 228 -0.49 0.80 9.43
N LEU A 229 -1.67 0.90 10.04
CA LEU A 229 -1.94 1.78 11.17
C LEU A 229 -1.26 1.31 12.45
N GLN A 230 -1.15 0.00 12.67
CA GLN A 230 -0.33 -0.57 13.75
C GLN A 230 1.12 -0.15 13.63
N CYS A 231 1.70 -0.23 12.42
CA CYS A 231 3.06 0.22 12.16
C CYS A 231 3.22 1.72 12.41
N MET A 232 2.26 2.54 11.94
CA MET A 232 2.27 3.99 12.16
C MET A 232 2.16 4.36 13.64
N ALA A 233 1.27 3.71 14.38
CA ALA A 233 1.11 3.89 15.83
C ALA A 233 2.38 3.50 16.58
N TYR A 234 3.02 2.39 16.17
CA TYR A 234 4.27 1.94 16.75
C TYR A 234 5.43 2.91 16.49
N VAL A 235 5.54 3.49 15.28
CA VAL A 235 6.57 4.48 14.95
C VAL A 235 6.36 5.78 15.70
N ARG A 236 5.11 6.21 15.88
CA ARG A 236 4.74 7.43 16.61
C ARG A 236 4.64 7.23 18.13
N GLU A 237 4.83 6.00 18.60
CA GLU A 237 4.86 5.63 20.02
C GLU A 237 3.56 5.93 20.79
N PHE A 238 2.41 5.65 20.18
CA PHE A 238 1.11 5.71 20.85
C PHE A 238 0.36 4.38 20.72
N TYR A 239 -0.58 4.15 21.64
CA TYR A 239 -1.47 3.00 21.62
C TYR A 239 -2.89 3.43 21.28
N ALA A 240 -3.51 2.66 20.39
CA ALA A 240 -4.93 2.70 20.11
C ALA A 240 -5.41 1.26 19.88
N PRO A 241 -6.57 0.86 20.42
CA PRO A 241 -7.20 -0.41 20.07
C PRO A 241 -7.43 -0.46 18.57
N MET A 242 -6.90 -1.49 17.91
CA MET A 242 -7.11 -1.64 16.46
C MET A 242 -8.52 -2.14 16.15
N HIS A 243 -9.06 -2.99 17.03
CA HIS A 243 -10.40 -3.51 16.96
C HIS A 243 -11.11 -3.29 18.30
N LEU A 244 -12.24 -2.62 18.26
CA LEU A 244 -13.16 -2.47 19.38
C LEU A 244 -14.41 -3.30 19.05
N GLU A 245 -14.79 -4.22 19.93
CA GLU A 245 -15.97 -5.07 19.74
C GLU A 245 -16.96 -4.85 20.87
N LYS A 246 -18.24 -4.77 20.50
CA LYS A 246 -19.37 -4.89 21.41
C LYS A 246 -20.14 -6.16 21.06
N LYS A 247 -20.37 -7.00 22.06
CA LYS A 247 -21.28 -8.14 21.93
C LYS A 247 -22.72 -7.63 21.90
N GLU A 248 -23.46 -7.96 20.85
CA GLU A 248 -24.89 -7.69 20.77
C GLU A 248 -25.63 -9.02 20.76
N ASN A 249 -26.65 -9.16 21.62
CA ASN A 249 -27.50 -10.35 21.61
C ASN A 249 -28.62 -10.10 20.60
N HIS A 250 -28.43 -10.46 19.32
CA HIS A 250 -29.51 -10.33 18.31
C HIS A 250 -29.71 -11.64 17.53
N PRO A 251 -30.92 -12.24 17.54
CA PRO A 251 -31.12 -13.64 17.15
C PRO A 251 -30.99 -13.99 15.64
N LEU A 252 -30.63 -13.05 14.76
CA LEU A 252 -30.72 -13.25 13.29
C LEU A 252 -29.45 -12.93 12.49
N PHE A 253 -28.43 -12.26 13.06
CA PHE A 253 -27.19 -11.93 12.37
C PHE A 253 -26.02 -11.97 13.35
N SER A 254 -24.79 -12.23 12.86
CA SER A 254 -23.60 -12.41 13.71
C SER A 254 -23.47 -11.32 14.79
N ASP A 255 -23.51 -11.78 16.04
CA ASP A 255 -23.72 -11.10 17.34
C ASP A 255 -22.70 -10.02 17.77
N ARG A 256 -22.08 -9.28 16.84
CA ARG A 256 -20.90 -8.46 17.14
C ARG A 256 -20.86 -7.19 16.32
N LEU A 257 -20.95 -6.04 16.99
CA LEU A 257 -20.63 -4.76 16.38
C LEU A 257 -19.12 -4.54 16.50
N LEU A 258 -18.41 -4.65 15.38
CA LEU A 258 -16.98 -4.46 15.28
C LEU A 258 -16.65 -3.07 14.72
N LEU A 259 -15.79 -2.35 15.43
CA LEU A 259 -15.21 -1.09 15.01
C LEU A 259 -13.72 -1.28 14.77
N GLN A 260 -13.27 -1.00 13.56
CA GLN A 260 -11.88 -1.10 13.17
C GLN A 260 -11.25 0.29 13.06
N PHE A 261 -10.05 0.41 13.60
CA PHE A 261 -9.25 1.62 13.51
C PHE A 261 -8.82 1.85 12.07
N MET A 262 -9.18 3.00 11.51
CA MET A 262 -8.90 3.31 10.10
C MET A 262 -7.99 4.53 9.92
N GLY A 263 -7.77 5.33 10.96
CA GLY A 263 -6.89 6.49 10.88
C GLY A 263 -6.82 7.29 12.17
N PHE A 264 -5.93 8.28 12.21
CA PHE A 264 -5.77 9.17 13.35
C PHE A 264 -5.20 10.52 12.96
N LYS A 265 -5.48 11.54 13.75
CA LYS A 265 -4.89 12.87 13.63
C LYS A 265 -4.33 13.31 14.97
N ILE A 266 -3.07 13.75 14.99
CA ILE A 266 -2.44 14.33 16.17
C ILE A 266 -2.44 15.85 15.97
N SER A 267 -3.00 16.57 16.92
CA SER A 267 -3.07 18.04 16.91
C SER A 267 -2.69 18.61 18.28
N THR A 268 -2.40 19.90 18.30
CA THR A 268 -2.23 20.65 19.54
C THR A 268 -3.51 21.43 19.78
N SER A 269 -4.19 21.16 20.88
CA SER A 269 -5.32 21.94 21.36
C SER A 269 -4.81 23.05 22.27
N LEU A 270 -5.21 24.29 22.02
CA LEU A 270 -4.89 25.42 22.88
C LEU A 270 -6.13 25.75 23.71
N SER A 271 -6.04 25.59 25.02
CA SER A 271 -7.10 26.08 25.91
C SER A 271 -6.93 27.58 26.10
N THR A 272 -7.87 28.37 25.58
CA THR A 272 -7.89 29.83 25.76
C THR A 272 -8.13 30.25 27.22
N VAL A 273 -8.69 29.35 28.04
CA VAL A 273 -9.03 29.63 29.45
C VAL A 273 -7.83 29.41 30.38
N THR A 274 -7.02 28.39 30.13
CA THR A 274 -5.87 28.02 30.99
C THR A 274 -4.52 28.42 30.40
N ASN A 275 -4.51 28.89 29.14
CA ASN A 275 -3.31 29.20 28.36
C ASN A 275 -2.32 28.02 28.24
N THR A 276 -2.79 26.79 28.48
CA THR A 276 -1.99 25.58 28.33
C THR A 276 -2.26 24.94 26.98
N SER A 277 -1.20 24.49 26.32
CA SER A 277 -1.28 23.66 25.12
C SER A 277 -1.26 22.19 25.52
N THR A 278 -2.24 21.43 25.05
CA THR A 278 -2.34 19.99 25.27
C THR A 278 -2.34 19.28 23.92
N ARG A 279 -1.50 18.25 23.78
CA ARG A 279 -1.50 17.44 22.56
C ARG A 279 -2.65 16.44 22.64
N VAL A 280 -3.46 16.41 21.60
CA VAL A 280 -4.59 15.50 21.49
C VAL A 280 -4.41 14.59 20.28
N ILE A 281 -5.03 13.41 20.36
CA ILE A 281 -5.11 12.47 19.26
C ILE A 281 -6.57 12.11 19.01
N GLU A 282 -7.02 12.38 17.79
CA GLU A 282 -8.31 11.95 17.27
C GLU A 282 -8.10 10.56 16.62
N LEU A 283 -8.78 9.55 17.16
CA LEU A 283 -8.77 8.18 16.65
C LEU A 283 -10.05 7.94 15.85
N ASN A 284 -9.91 7.53 14.58
CA ASN A 284 -11.03 7.31 13.67
C ASN A 284 -11.31 5.82 13.52
N TYR A 285 -12.57 5.45 13.73
CA TYR A 285 -13.05 4.07 13.63
C TYR A 285 -14.19 3.96 12.62
N THR A 286 -14.27 2.81 11.96
CA THR A 286 -15.35 2.47 11.03
C THR A 286 -15.83 1.06 11.30
N ASN A 287 -17.09 0.79 10.98
CA ASN A 287 -17.54 -0.58 10.77
C ASN A 287 -17.07 -1.02 9.37
N PRO A 288 -16.46 -2.21 9.20
CA PRO A 288 -16.15 -2.74 7.87
C PRO A 288 -17.41 -2.94 7.03
N SER A 289 -18.53 -3.35 7.64
CA SER A 289 -19.78 -3.61 6.93
C SER A 289 -20.48 -2.32 6.47
N ASP A 290 -20.65 -2.18 5.15
CA ASP A 290 -21.42 -1.10 4.53
C ASP A 290 -22.94 -1.28 4.66
N PHE A 291 -23.41 -2.47 5.01
CA PHE A 291 -24.84 -2.84 4.92
C PHE A 291 -25.73 -2.06 5.89
N PHE A 292 -25.20 -1.63 7.03
CA PHE A 292 -25.97 -0.95 8.06
C PHE A 292 -25.21 0.27 8.56
N GLY A 293 -25.83 1.46 8.48
CA GLY A 293 -25.30 2.64 9.15
C GLY A 293 -25.41 2.47 10.66
N PHE A 294 -24.30 2.50 11.39
CA PHE A 294 -24.28 2.27 12.84
C PHE A 294 -24.08 3.55 13.65
N THR A 295 -23.68 4.65 13.02
CA THR A 295 -23.31 5.87 13.76
C THR A 295 -24.52 6.46 14.49
N ASP A 296 -25.73 6.35 13.93
CA ASP A 296 -26.94 6.89 14.53
C ASP A 296 -27.30 6.17 15.86
N SER A 297 -27.12 4.85 15.93
CA SER A 297 -27.40 4.05 17.14
C SER A 297 -26.33 4.13 18.21
N LEU A 298 -25.11 4.58 17.86
CA LEU A 298 -24.01 4.67 18.81
C LEU A 298 -24.07 5.96 19.63
N THR A 299 -23.96 5.87 20.95
CA THR A 299 -23.86 7.04 21.85
C THR A 299 -22.54 6.95 22.60
N MET A 300 -22.11 8.06 23.20
CA MET A 300 -20.92 8.08 24.06
C MET A 300 -21.02 7.04 25.18
N LYS A 301 -22.20 6.92 25.80
CA LYS A 301 -22.47 5.94 26.86
C LYS A 301 -22.39 4.51 26.34
N THR A 302 -23.06 4.19 25.24
CA THR A 302 -23.04 2.83 24.68
C THR A 302 -21.66 2.42 24.16
N LEU A 303 -20.84 3.40 23.76
CA LEU A 303 -19.44 3.18 23.41
C LEU A 303 -18.62 2.79 24.66
N ILE A 304 -18.67 3.57 25.74
CA ILE A 304 -17.94 3.31 26.99
C ILE A 304 -18.33 1.95 27.59
N ASP A 305 -19.63 1.71 27.73
CA ASP A 305 -20.14 0.55 28.47
C ASP A 305 -20.03 -0.75 27.66
N GLY A 306 -20.03 -0.64 26.32
CA GLY A 306 -20.21 -1.79 25.42
C GLY A 306 -18.94 -2.28 24.73
N PHE A 307 -18.01 -1.39 24.39
CA PHE A 307 -16.88 -1.74 23.51
C PHE A 307 -15.61 -2.05 24.29
N LYS A 308 -14.92 -3.11 23.85
CA LYS A 308 -13.64 -3.53 24.43
C LYS A 308 -12.62 -3.84 23.35
N ASP A 309 -11.35 -3.69 23.70
CA ASP A 309 -10.23 -4.12 22.86
C ASP A 309 -10.15 -5.65 22.83
N ILE A 310 -10.30 -6.22 21.65
CA ILE A 310 -10.27 -7.67 21.45
C ILE A 310 -8.90 -8.22 21.06
N LEU A 311 -7.96 -7.36 20.64
CA LEU A 311 -6.63 -7.82 20.25
C LEU A 311 -5.66 -7.83 21.43
N ILE A 312 -5.89 -6.98 22.42
CA ILE A 312 -5.13 -6.94 23.68
C ILE A 312 -6.12 -6.78 24.84
N GLU A 313 -6.58 -7.91 25.38
CA GLU A 313 -7.61 -7.97 26.44
C GLU A 313 -7.27 -7.10 27.66
N ASP A 314 -6.03 -7.15 28.15
CA ASP A 314 -5.56 -6.36 29.30
C ASP A 314 -4.86 -5.05 28.92
N SER A 315 -5.22 -4.47 27.75
CA SER A 315 -4.60 -3.23 27.26
C SER A 315 -4.66 -2.11 28.31
N GLY A 316 -5.72 -2.09 29.13
CA GLY A 316 -6.03 -0.98 30.03
C GLY A 316 -6.45 0.28 29.29
N PHE A 317 -6.85 0.16 28.02
CA PHE A 317 -7.44 1.26 27.28
C PHE A 317 -8.89 1.45 27.75
N ASP A 318 -9.08 2.54 28.47
CA ASP A 318 -10.35 2.99 29.01
C ASP A 318 -10.98 4.07 28.11
N LEU A 319 -12.15 3.76 27.56
CA LEU A 319 -12.93 4.67 26.72
C LEU A 319 -13.54 5.84 27.52
N SER A 320 -13.68 5.71 28.85
CA SER A 320 -14.19 6.79 29.70
C SER A 320 -13.23 8.00 29.78
N GLN A 321 -11.96 7.80 29.44
CA GLN A 321 -10.93 8.85 29.38
C GLN A 321 -11.02 9.72 28.11
N MET A 322 -12.04 9.55 27.27
CA MET A 322 -12.17 10.34 26.04
C MET A 322 -12.52 11.81 26.32
N ASN A 323 -11.86 12.70 25.60
CA ASN A 323 -12.12 14.14 25.65
C ASN A 323 -13.35 14.51 24.80
N LYS A 324 -13.50 13.85 23.65
CA LYS A 324 -14.55 14.18 22.66
C LYS A 324 -14.97 12.94 21.90
N PHE A 325 -16.27 12.85 21.61
CA PHE A 325 -16.86 11.87 20.72
C PHE A 325 -17.55 12.60 19.56
N SER A 326 -17.30 12.16 18.33
CA SER A 326 -17.90 12.77 17.14
C SER A 326 -18.32 11.69 16.15
N LYS A 327 -19.45 11.92 15.48
CA LYS A 327 -19.98 11.04 14.45
C LYS A 327 -19.76 11.70 13.10
N HIS A 328 -19.28 10.92 12.15
CA HIS A 328 -19.03 11.36 10.80
C HIS A 328 -19.75 10.40 9.85
N GLU A 329 -20.67 10.94 9.05
CA GLU A 329 -21.47 10.14 8.13
C GLU A 329 -22.19 8.96 8.83
N LYS A 330 -22.56 7.94 8.07
CA LYS A 330 -23.27 6.75 8.57
C LYS A 330 -22.34 5.67 9.13
N GLN A 331 -21.04 5.78 8.86
CA GLN A 331 -20.08 4.68 9.04
C GLN A 331 -18.82 5.06 9.81
N ILE A 332 -18.62 6.32 10.19
CA ILE A 332 -17.38 6.77 10.81
C ILE A 332 -17.66 7.39 12.17
N ILE A 333 -16.83 7.04 13.14
CA ILE A 333 -16.77 7.75 14.42
C ILE A 333 -15.35 8.22 14.70
N SER A 334 -15.26 9.24 15.53
CA SER A 334 -13.99 9.79 16.00
C SER A 334 -14.02 9.99 17.49
N ILE A 335 -12.95 9.54 18.13
CA ILE A 335 -12.79 9.57 19.58
C ILE A 335 -11.48 10.29 19.87
N GLU A 336 -11.55 11.39 20.60
CA GLU A 336 -10.38 12.20 20.96
C GLU A 336 -9.89 11.84 22.35
N PHE A 337 -8.57 11.70 22.50
CA PHE A 337 -7.89 11.48 23.78
C PHE A 337 -6.71 12.44 23.93
N ASN A 338 -6.25 12.63 25.17
CA ASN A 338 -4.95 13.22 25.42
C ASN A 338 -3.85 12.31 24.84
N TYR A 339 -2.89 12.90 24.13
CA TYR A 339 -1.84 12.13 23.47
C TYR A 339 -0.96 11.39 24.49
N GLU A 340 -0.69 12.03 25.63
CA GLU A 340 0.11 11.49 26.73
C GLU A 340 -0.50 10.22 27.33
N TYR A 341 -1.84 10.15 27.39
CA TYR A 341 -2.55 8.94 27.82
C TYR A 341 -2.27 7.77 26.87
N CYS A 342 -2.39 8.00 25.56
CA CYS A 342 -2.10 6.98 24.55
C CYS A 342 -0.61 6.59 24.53
N GLN A 343 0.32 7.50 24.85
CA GLN A 343 1.75 7.19 25.00
C GLN A 343 2.04 6.35 26.24
N LYS A 344 1.38 6.64 27.38
CA LYS A 344 1.48 5.82 28.59
C LYS A 344 1.03 4.38 28.32
N LEU A 345 -0.09 4.23 27.62
CA LEU A 345 -0.60 2.91 27.20
C LEU A 345 0.31 2.23 26.17
N PHE A 346 0.99 2.97 25.30
CA PHE A 346 2.03 2.42 24.44
C PHE A 346 3.17 1.81 25.26
N GLY A 347 3.65 2.51 26.29
CA GLY A 347 4.67 1.97 27.21
C GLY A 347 4.27 0.62 27.80
N LYS A 348 3.03 0.50 28.27
CA LYS A 348 2.45 -0.74 28.82
C LYS A 348 2.32 -1.86 27.76
N ASN A 349 1.84 -1.51 26.56
CA ASN A 349 1.44 -2.49 25.54
C ASN A 349 2.48 -2.73 24.43
N LYS A 350 3.65 -2.07 24.47
CA LYS A 350 4.68 -2.12 23.42
C LYS A 350 5.06 -3.54 22.98
N LYS A 351 5.19 -4.48 23.93
CA LYS A 351 5.53 -5.88 23.65
C LYS A 351 4.38 -6.60 22.91
N ASN A 352 3.15 -6.36 23.31
CA ASN A 352 1.97 -6.98 22.71
C ASN A 352 1.70 -6.43 21.30
N MET A 353 1.84 -5.11 21.09
CA MET A 353 1.79 -4.51 19.74
C MET A 353 2.84 -5.13 18.80
N LYS A 354 4.08 -5.31 19.26
CA LYS A 354 5.12 -6.01 18.48
C LYS A 354 4.72 -7.44 18.12
N LYS A 355 4.07 -8.17 19.01
CA LYS A 355 3.62 -9.55 18.74
C LYS A 355 2.51 -9.56 17.69
N LEU A 356 1.54 -8.64 17.78
CA LEU A 356 0.48 -8.50 16.78
C LEU A 356 1.06 -8.24 15.39
N MET A 357 1.98 -7.26 15.27
CA MET A 357 2.68 -6.94 14.01
C MET A 357 3.58 -8.07 13.47
N LYS A 358 3.98 -9.06 14.30
CA LYS A 358 4.76 -10.21 13.84
C LYS A 358 3.87 -11.34 13.32
N LYS A 359 2.77 -11.63 14.04
CA LYS A 359 1.81 -12.66 13.63
C LYS A 359 1.21 -12.37 12.25
N THR A 360 1.22 -11.10 11.87
CA THR A 360 0.71 -10.67 10.59
C THR A 360 1.68 -10.97 9.44
N VAL A 361 3.00 -10.95 9.60
CA VAL A 361 3.93 -11.29 8.51
C VAL A 361 4.12 -12.81 8.45
N PRO A 362 3.73 -13.50 7.35
CA PRO A 362 4.09 -14.91 7.20
C PRO A 362 5.62 -15.02 7.17
N ASN A 363 6.17 -15.89 8.01
CA ASN A 363 7.55 -16.34 7.85
C ASN A 363 7.59 -17.18 6.57
N ASN A 364 7.91 -16.55 5.44
CA ASN A 364 8.22 -17.27 4.20
C ASN A 364 9.66 -17.80 4.25
#